data_AF-A0A4V2APU0-F1
#
_entry.id   AF-A0A4V2APU0-F1
#
_cell.length_a   1.000
_cell.length_b   1.000
_cell.length_c   1.000
_cell.angle_alpha   90.00
_cell.angle_beta   90.00
_cell.angle_gamma   90.00
#
_symmetry.space_group_name_H-M   'P 1'
#
loop_
_entity.id
_entity.type
_entity.pdbx_description
1 polymer ?
#
loop_
_entity_poly.entity_id
_entity_poly.type
_entity_poly.pdbx_seq_one_letter_code
_entity_poly.pdbx_strand_id
1 'polypeptide(L)'
;MKKALPYLLGAIVLVLLVVMIMSNATKPPRRLDERITLRQTDRIPYGLRVANELLPSLFPNAAVYSDRKYPGNWDSIDVTGSNQAVILVADYFDADEEEMDELGAFVKEGNYVFVIHRAASDDVISYFDLTYNNDYNFYAQDDEDSLKLKLETPVFATNTEFSYPGKKYEGSFYKIDSGKTIVLGRNDRGIPNFIQLNKGSGSFFLHAAPLAFSNYFILHKNNVRYYEQVLSVLPKSINKILWNEYYLLKPQNPNDNNDPNWLGALMSYPSFKWGLIIGALTLAFFVLLGMRRRQRLIPLYEKPKNDSLDFVKTLGRLYYDRRDHRNLATKMVAYFLEHVRSKYKLPTHTLDEEFIQSLHFKSGYPEQETRNIIETIHTIHTVNFITDAELGSFHRQLELFYQNT
;
A
#
# COMPACT_ATOMS: atom_id res chain seq x y z
N MET A 1 -54.69 11.34 -24.28
CA MET A 1 -53.21 11.27 -24.19
C MET A 1 -52.68 10.25 -23.18
N LYS A 2 -53.37 9.90 -22.08
CA LYS A 2 -52.86 8.95 -21.05
C LYS A 2 -52.80 7.46 -21.45
N LYS A 3 -53.50 7.03 -22.50
CA LYS A 3 -53.52 5.61 -22.96
C LYS A 3 -52.44 5.27 -24.00
N ALA A 4 -51.79 6.26 -24.62
CA ALA A 4 -50.76 6.04 -25.65
C ALA A 4 -49.34 5.90 -25.05
N LEU A 5 -49.11 6.47 -23.88
CA LEU A 5 -47.83 6.44 -23.17
C LEU A 5 -47.26 5.01 -22.94
N PRO A 6 -48.05 4.01 -22.48
CA PRO A 6 -47.50 2.66 -22.26
C PRO A 6 -47.12 1.95 -23.58
N TYR A 7 -47.85 2.20 -24.68
CA TYR A 7 -47.51 1.64 -25.99
C TYR A 7 -46.25 2.30 -26.57
N LEU A 8 -46.07 3.59 -26.34
CA LEU A 8 -44.89 4.34 -26.79
C LEU A 8 -43.63 3.89 -26.03
N LEU A 9 -43.73 3.68 -24.71
CA LEU A 9 -42.69 3.08 -23.89
C LEU A 9 -42.37 1.63 -24.32
N GLY A 10 -43.40 0.82 -24.58
CA GLY A 10 -43.23 -0.54 -25.07
C GLY A 10 -42.50 -0.59 -26.42
N ALA A 11 -42.84 0.31 -27.35
CA ALA A 11 -42.17 0.42 -28.64
C ALA A 11 -40.69 0.85 -28.50
N ILE A 12 -40.38 1.80 -27.62
CA ILE A 12 -39.00 2.22 -27.36
C ILE A 12 -38.17 1.07 -26.77
N VAL A 13 -38.72 0.32 -25.82
CA VAL A 13 -38.03 -0.85 -25.23
C VAL A 13 -37.79 -1.93 -26.28
N LEU A 14 -38.77 -2.18 -27.16
CA LEU A 14 -38.63 -3.16 -28.24
C LEU A 14 -37.57 -2.74 -29.26
N VAL A 15 -37.50 -1.46 -29.64
CA VAL A 15 -36.47 -0.91 -30.51
C VAL A 15 -35.08 -1.03 -29.86
N LEU A 16 -34.96 -0.72 -28.56
CA LEU A 16 -33.69 -0.89 -27.83
C LEU A 16 -33.25 -2.35 -27.77
N LEU A 17 -34.18 -3.29 -27.59
CA LEU A 17 -33.92 -4.73 -27.62
C LEU A 17 -33.43 -5.19 -28.99
N VAL A 18 -34.07 -4.73 -30.07
CA VAL A 18 -33.65 -5.04 -31.44
C VAL A 18 -32.27 -4.46 -31.75
N VAL A 19 -32.00 -3.20 -31.36
CA VAL A 19 -30.68 -2.57 -31.53
C VAL A 19 -29.61 -3.33 -30.75
N MET A 20 -29.89 -3.76 -29.52
CA MET A 20 -28.96 -4.55 -28.70
C MET A 20 -28.67 -5.94 -29.29
N ILE A 21 -29.69 -6.60 -29.86
CA ILE A 21 -29.52 -7.89 -30.55
C ILE A 21 -28.71 -7.70 -31.84
N MET A 22 -29.00 -6.64 -32.61
CA MET A 22 -28.27 -6.33 -33.85
C MET A 22 -26.82 -5.90 -33.57
N SER A 23 -26.54 -5.15 -32.49
CA SER A 23 -25.17 -4.77 -32.11
C SER A 23 -24.34 -5.97 -31.64
N ASN A 24 -24.98 -6.99 -31.06
CA ASN A 24 -24.30 -8.23 -30.68
C ASN A 24 -24.08 -9.20 -31.86
N ALA A 25 -24.76 -9.02 -32.99
CA ALA A 25 -24.59 -9.85 -34.18
C ALA A 25 -23.26 -9.57 -34.90
N THR A 26 -22.74 -8.35 -34.80
CA THR A 26 -21.40 -7.99 -35.26
C THR A 26 -20.38 -8.25 -34.16
N LYS A 27 -19.99 -9.51 -33.95
CA LYS A 27 -18.77 -9.79 -33.18
C LYS A 27 -17.64 -9.02 -33.87
N PRO A 28 -16.89 -8.15 -33.15
CA PRO A 28 -15.75 -7.48 -33.75
C PRO A 28 -14.83 -8.55 -34.35
N PRO A 29 -14.24 -8.33 -35.53
CA PRO A 29 -13.30 -9.28 -36.11
C PRO A 29 -12.27 -9.62 -35.03
N ARG A 30 -12.01 -10.92 -34.81
CA ARG A 30 -11.01 -11.36 -33.84
C ARG A 30 -9.69 -10.72 -34.23
N ARG A 31 -9.25 -9.72 -33.47
CA ARG A 31 -7.95 -9.09 -33.68
C ARG A 31 -6.89 -10.09 -33.25
N LEU A 32 -5.88 -10.25 -34.10
CA LEU A 32 -4.71 -11.04 -33.77
C LEU A 32 -4.07 -10.42 -32.53
N ASP A 33 -3.80 -11.23 -31.51
CA ASP A 33 -3.01 -10.77 -30.37
C ASP A 33 -1.54 -10.75 -30.81
N GLU A 34 -1.03 -9.55 -31.10
CA GLU A 34 0.31 -9.33 -31.64
C GLU A 34 1.42 -9.21 -30.59
N ARG A 35 1.10 -9.47 -29.32
CA ARG A 35 2.09 -9.45 -28.23
C ARG A 35 3.07 -10.60 -28.42
N ILE A 36 4.36 -10.30 -28.34
CA ILE A 36 5.44 -11.29 -28.37
C ILE A 36 5.73 -11.68 -26.93
N THR A 37 5.45 -12.94 -26.57
CA THR A 37 5.65 -13.43 -25.19
C THR A 37 6.71 -14.52 -25.11
N LEU A 38 6.87 -15.33 -26.17
CA LEU A 38 7.80 -16.46 -26.23
C LEU A 38 7.63 -17.50 -25.11
N ARG A 39 6.52 -17.47 -24.36
CA ARG A 39 6.26 -18.40 -23.26
C ARG A 39 5.64 -19.69 -23.78
N GLN A 40 6.10 -20.82 -23.25
CA GLN A 40 5.52 -22.14 -23.49
C GLN A 40 4.07 -22.23 -22.99
N THR A 41 3.68 -21.42 -22.01
CA THR A 41 2.30 -21.39 -21.49
C THR A 41 1.33 -20.61 -22.36
N ASP A 42 1.79 -19.85 -23.35
CA ASP A 42 0.94 -18.88 -24.03
C ASP A 42 0.39 -19.44 -25.34
N ARG A 43 -0.94 -19.34 -25.50
CA ARG A 43 -1.68 -19.79 -26.71
C ARG A 43 -1.83 -18.70 -27.78
N ILE A 44 -1.31 -17.50 -27.51
CA ILE A 44 -1.33 -16.40 -28.47
C ILE A 44 -0.39 -16.72 -29.65
N PRO A 45 -0.54 -16.05 -30.82
CA PRO A 45 0.27 -16.28 -32.02
C PRO A 45 1.78 -16.35 -31.75
N TYR A 46 2.32 -15.45 -30.94
CA TYR A 46 3.76 -15.35 -30.65
C TYR A 46 4.17 -15.97 -29.29
N GLY A 47 3.42 -16.96 -28.81
CA GLY A 47 3.83 -17.87 -27.73
C GLY A 47 4.46 -19.16 -28.27
N LEU A 48 5.06 -19.99 -27.41
CA LEU A 48 5.79 -21.21 -27.76
C LEU A 48 5.08 -22.50 -27.33
N ARG A 49 3.76 -22.45 -27.13
CA ARG A 49 2.98 -23.61 -26.66
C ARG A 49 3.11 -24.82 -27.57
N VAL A 50 2.93 -24.62 -28.87
CA VAL A 50 2.96 -25.69 -29.87
C VAL A 50 4.35 -26.30 -29.96
N ALA A 51 5.41 -25.49 -29.88
CA ALA A 51 6.78 -25.99 -29.83
C ALA A 51 6.98 -26.94 -28.63
N ASN A 52 6.60 -26.52 -27.42
CA ASN A 52 6.74 -27.36 -26.24
C ASN A 52 5.89 -28.64 -26.33
N GLU A 53 4.64 -28.55 -26.80
CA GLU A 53 3.75 -29.71 -26.95
C GLU A 53 4.24 -30.73 -28.00
N LEU A 54 5.01 -30.28 -29.00
CA LEU A 54 5.58 -31.17 -30.02
C LEU A 54 6.88 -31.86 -29.57
N LEU A 55 7.61 -31.34 -28.57
CA LEU A 55 8.89 -31.93 -28.13
C LEU A 55 8.84 -33.43 -27.80
N PRO A 56 7.85 -33.93 -27.03
CA PRO A 56 7.78 -35.36 -26.72
C PRO A 56 7.61 -36.24 -27.97
N SER A 57 6.99 -35.71 -29.04
CA SER A 57 6.83 -36.43 -30.30
C SER A 57 8.13 -36.53 -31.10
N LEU A 58 9.01 -35.53 -30.97
CA LEU A 58 10.32 -35.51 -31.62
C LEU A 58 11.34 -36.39 -30.90
N PHE A 59 11.23 -36.49 -29.58
CA PHE A 59 12.13 -37.24 -28.71
C PHE A 59 11.35 -38.23 -27.82
N PRO A 60 10.80 -39.32 -28.40
CA PRO A 60 9.91 -40.23 -27.68
C PRO A 60 10.60 -40.99 -26.53
N ASN A 61 11.94 -41.06 -26.55
CA ASN A 61 12.74 -41.72 -25.51
C ASN A 61 13.27 -40.74 -24.44
N ALA A 62 13.02 -39.43 -24.60
CA ALA A 62 13.48 -38.41 -23.68
C ALA A 62 12.37 -37.96 -22.74
N ALA A 63 12.69 -37.81 -21.45
CA ALA A 63 11.80 -37.12 -20.52
C ALA A 63 11.93 -35.60 -20.71
N VAL A 64 10.80 -34.93 -20.97
CA VAL A 64 10.75 -33.47 -21.15
C VAL A 64 10.34 -32.81 -19.85
N TYR A 65 11.16 -31.87 -19.37
CA TYR A 65 10.94 -31.07 -18.18
C TYR A 65 10.87 -29.59 -18.54
N SER A 66 10.24 -28.81 -17.67
CA SER A 66 10.21 -27.35 -17.81
C SER A 66 10.57 -26.70 -16.49
N ASP A 67 11.50 -25.75 -16.51
CA ASP A 67 11.84 -24.94 -15.34
C ASP A 67 12.23 -23.50 -15.73
N ARG A 68 12.57 -22.71 -14.71
CA ARG A 68 12.94 -21.29 -14.80
C ARG A 68 14.14 -20.99 -13.92
N LYS A 69 14.95 -22.00 -13.64
CA LYS A 69 16.08 -21.89 -12.72
C LYS A 69 17.33 -21.42 -13.44
N TYR A 70 18.25 -20.85 -12.67
CA TYR A 70 19.58 -20.43 -13.09
C TYR A 70 20.36 -21.60 -13.74
N PRO A 71 21.14 -21.36 -14.81
CA PRO A 71 21.97 -22.39 -15.44
C PRO A 71 22.87 -23.13 -14.44
N GLY A 72 22.93 -24.46 -14.52
CA GLY A 72 23.71 -25.26 -13.56
C GLY A 72 23.00 -25.58 -12.24
N ASN A 73 21.86 -24.93 -11.94
CA ASN A 73 21.02 -25.26 -10.78
C ASN A 73 19.68 -25.86 -11.21
N TRP A 74 19.75 -26.98 -11.93
CA TRP A 74 18.57 -27.69 -12.45
C TRP A 74 18.33 -28.98 -11.66
N ASP A 75 17.09 -29.18 -11.18
CA ASP A 75 16.75 -30.42 -10.42
C ASP A 75 16.47 -31.60 -11.36
N SER A 76 16.07 -31.30 -12.60
CA SER A 76 15.52 -32.30 -13.52
C SER A 76 16.60 -33.02 -14.33
N ILE A 77 17.76 -32.39 -14.49
CA ILE A 77 18.89 -32.89 -15.26
C ILE A 77 20.14 -32.95 -14.37
N ASP A 78 21.03 -33.87 -14.70
CA ASP A 78 22.29 -34.05 -13.98
C ASP A 78 23.37 -33.24 -14.68
N VAL A 79 23.88 -32.19 -14.03
CA VAL A 79 24.92 -31.32 -14.59
C VAL A 79 26.22 -32.09 -14.87
N THR A 80 26.45 -33.20 -14.15
CA THR A 80 27.62 -34.09 -14.32
C THR A 80 27.35 -35.29 -15.24
N GLY A 81 26.09 -35.49 -15.63
CA GLY A 81 25.69 -36.54 -16.56
C GLY A 81 25.88 -36.12 -18.02
N SER A 82 25.78 -37.06 -18.95
CA SER A 82 25.92 -36.81 -20.40
C SER A 82 24.64 -37.14 -21.16
N ASN A 83 24.59 -36.75 -22.45
CA ASN A 83 23.50 -37.07 -23.38
C ASN A 83 22.13 -36.47 -22.94
N GLN A 84 22.17 -35.26 -22.40
CA GLN A 84 21.02 -34.43 -22.05
C GLN A 84 21.00 -33.17 -22.93
N ALA A 85 19.84 -32.52 -23.04
CA ALA A 85 19.74 -31.23 -23.72
C ALA A 85 18.96 -30.19 -22.92
N VAL A 86 19.39 -28.94 -23.02
CA VAL A 86 18.67 -27.79 -22.47
C VAL A 86 18.29 -26.86 -23.61
N ILE A 87 17.02 -26.53 -23.70
CA ILE A 87 16.49 -25.52 -24.61
C ILE A 87 16.27 -24.25 -23.79
N LEU A 88 17.12 -23.25 -24.00
CA LEU A 88 17.04 -21.93 -23.39
C LEU A 88 16.25 -21.00 -24.31
N VAL A 89 15.20 -20.39 -23.79
CA VAL A 89 14.42 -19.39 -24.50
C VAL A 89 14.71 -18.01 -23.93
N ALA A 90 15.01 -17.07 -24.81
CA ALA A 90 15.26 -15.67 -24.49
C ALA A 90 14.70 -14.75 -25.59
N ASP A 91 14.37 -13.51 -25.25
CA ASP A 91 14.38 -12.44 -26.27
C ASP A 91 15.82 -11.91 -26.41
N TYR A 92 16.36 -11.44 -25.28
CA TYR A 92 17.76 -11.10 -25.11
C TYR A 92 18.42 -12.16 -24.22
N PHE A 93 19.38 -12.90 -24.78
CA PHE A 93 20.14 -13.91 -24.07
C PHE A 93 21.26 -13.23 -23.27
N ASP A 94 20.88 -12.78 -22.08
CA ASP A 94 21.70 -12.00 -21.16
C ASP A 94 22.47 -12.90 -20.19
N ALA A 95 23.33 -13.78 -20.75
CA ALA A 95 24.17 -14.63 -19.94
C ALA A 95 25.44 -13.92 -19.53
N ASP A 96 25.73 -13.92 -18.23
CA ASP A 96 27.00 -13.39 -17.70
C ASP A 96 28.11 -14.45 -17.78
N GLU A 97 29.33 -14.07 -17.44
CA GLU A 97 30.51 -14.94 -17.50
C GLU A 97 30.33 -16.24 -16.67
N GLU A 98 29.75 -16.14 -15.47
CA GLU A 98 29.51 -17.29 -14.59
C GLU A 98 28.50 -18.26 -15.21
N GLU A 99 27.37 -17.73 -15.71
CA GLU A 99 26.37 -18.54 -16.41
C GLU A 99 26.93 -19.22 -17.66
N MET A 100 27.76 -18.51 -18.42
CA MET A 100 28.41 -19.08 -19.61
C MET A 100 29.44 -20.15 -19.28
N ASP A 101 30.12 -20.05 -18.15
CA ASP A 101 31.01 -21.09 -17.65
C ASP A 101 30.25 -22.34 -17.22
N GLU A 102 29.13 -22.20 -16.50
CA GLU A 102 28.24 -23.31 -16.12
C GLU A 102 27.66 -24.03 -17.37
N LEU A 103 27.13 -23.26 -18.32
CA LEU A 103 26.66 -23.81 -19.60
C LEU A 103 27.81 -24.50 -20.36
N GLY A 104 29.01 -23.91 -20.31
CA GLY A 104 30.22 -24.46 -20.90
C GLY A 104 30.64 -25.79 -20.30
N ALA A 105 30.59 -25.90 -18.97
CA ALA A 105 30.88 -27.13 -18.24
C ALA A 105 29.87 -28.22 -18.60
N PHE A 106 28.58 -27.88 -18.60
CA PHE A 106 27.51 -28.79 -19.00
C PHE A 106 27.72 -29.35 -20.42
N VAL A 107 28.07 -28.49 -21.38
CA VAL A 107 28.35 -28.92 -22.76
C VAL A 107 29.62 -29.77 -22.87
N LYS A 108 30.66 -29.49 -22.09
CA LYS A 108 31.91 -30.28 -22.08
C LYS A 108 31.67 -31.74 -21.70
N GLU A 109 30.72 -32.02 -20.80
CA GLU A 109 30.32 -33.38 -20.40
C GLU A 109 29.57 -34.17 -21.50
N GLY A 110 29.37 -33.59 -22.69
CA GLY A 110 28.67 -34.24 -23.80
C GLY A 110 27.18 -33.97 -23.82
N ASN A 111 26.75 -32.84 -23.25
CA ASN A 111 25.37 -32.37 -23.33
C ASN A 111 25.21 -31.28 -24.41
N TYR A 112 23.96 -30.95 -24.70
CA TYR A 112 23.60 -30.00 -25.75
C TYR A 112 22.85 -28.81 -25.18
N VAL A 113 23.26 -27.60 -25.57
CA VAL A 113 22.55 -26.36 -25.21
C VAL A 113 22.00 -25.73 -26.47
N PHE A 114 20.69 -25.61 -26.56
CA PHE A 114 19.99 -25.01 -27.68
C PHE A 114 19.37 -23.68 -27.25
N VAL A 115 19.87 -22.57 -27.77
CA VAL A 115 19.44 -21.22 -27.39
C VAL A 115 18.59 -20.61 -28.49
N ILE A 116 17.34 -20.32 -28.15
CA ILE A 116 16.39 -19.56 -28.96
C ILE A 116 16.41 -18.13 -28.45
N HIS A 117 16.92 -17.20 -29.25
CA HIS A 117 17.10 -15.81 -28.85
C HIS A 117 16.96 -14.87 -30.05
N ARG A 118 16.72 -13.58 -29.82
CA ARG A 118 16.79 -12.54 -30.85
C ARG A 118 18.10 -11.75 -30.77
N ALA A 119 18.70 -11.67 -29.59
CA ALA A 119 19.88 -10.86 -29.31
C ALA A 119 20.64 -11.45 -28.11
N ALA A 120 21.92 -11.12 -27.92
CA ALA A 120 22.76 -11.68 -26.86
C ALA A 120 23.62 -10.59 -26.17
N SER A 121 24.06 -10.87 -24.94
CA SER A 121 25.00 -10.02 -24.17
C SER A 121 26.40 -10.00 -24.77
N ASP A 122 27.16 -8.96 -24.43
CA ASP A 122 28.57 -8.84 -24.82
C ASP A 122 29.42 -9.99 -24.26
N ASP A 123 29.07 -10.52 -23.09
CA ASP A 123 29.72 -11.68 -22.49
C ASP A 123 29.50 -12.94 -23.35
N VAL A 124 28.27 -13.20 -23.81
CA VAL A 124 27.98 -14.30 -24.75
C VAL A 124 28.75 -14.12 -26.05
N ILE A 125 28.72 -12.90 -26.60
CA ILE A 125 29.39 -12.58 -27.87
C ILE A 125 30.90 -12.82 -27.73
N SER A 126 31.50 -12.38 -26.62
CA SER A 126 32.93 -12.54 -26.33
C SER A 126 33.31 -13.99 -26.09
N TYR A 127 32.49 -14.74 -25.36
CA TYR A 127 32.71 -16.16 -25.05
C TYR A 127 32.80 -17.02 -26.31
N PHE A 128 32.00 -16.71 -27.34
CA PHE A 128 31.99 -17.42 -28.60
C PHE A 128 32.82 -16.78 -29.71
N ASP A 129 33.46 -15.62 -29.45
CA ASP A 129 34.18 -14.80 -30.45
C ASP A 129 33.30 -14.47 -31.68
N LEU A 130 32.06 -14.03 -31.40
CA LEU A 130 31.06 -13.69 -32.41
C LEU A 130 31.02 -12.17 -32.63
N THR A 131 30.34 -11.73 -33.69
CA THR A 131 29.82 -10.36 -33.76
C THR A 131 28.34 -10.41 -34.12
N TYR A 132 27.53 -9.94 -33.19
CA TYR A 132 26.08 -9.82 -33.32
C TYR A 132 25.74 -8.40 -33.78
N ASN A 133 24.84 -8.24 -34.74
CA ASN A 133 24.23 -6.93 -34.96
C ASN A 133 22.75 -7.01 -34.61
N ASN A 134 22.36 -6.21 -33.63
CA ASN A 134 20.97 -5.93 -33.31
C ASN A 134 20.41 -4.91 -34.31
N ASP A 135 20.45 -5.20 -35.62
CA ASP A 135 19.82 -4.42 -36.69
C ASP A 135 18.28 -4.46 -36.60
N TYR A 136 17.71 -4.55 -35.39
CA TYR A 136 16.35 -4.13 -35.15
C TYR A 136 16.35 -2.59 -35.14
N ASN A 137 16.38 -2.01 -36.35
CA ASN A 137 16.02 -0.62 -36.52
C ASN A 137 14.55 -0.49 -36.12
N PHE A 138 14.29 -0.04 -34.89
CA PHE A 138 12.95 0.31 -34.41
C PHE A 138 12.26 1.36 -35.32
N TYR A 139 13.05 2.01 -36.19
CA TYR A 139 12.65 3.03 -37.15
C TYR A 139 12.67 2.56 -38.62
N ALA A 140 13.16 1.35 -38.92
CA ALA A 140 13.04 0.79 -40.27
C ALA A 140 11.71 0.07 -40.33
N GLN A 141 10.73 0.79 -40.83
CA GLN A 141 9.48 0.24 -41.31
C GLN A 141 9.82 -0.60 -42.56
N ASP A 142 10.32 -1.82 -42.36
CA ASP A 142 10.43 -2.79 -43.44
C ASP A 142 8.99 -3.17 -43.82
N ASP A 143 8.57 -2.77 -45.01
CA ASP A 143 7.20 -2.94 -45.54
C ASP A 143 6.82 -4.43 -45.75
N GLU A 144 7.73 -5.37 -45.51
CA GLU A 144 7.45 -6.81 -45.53
C GLU A 144 7.38 -7.41 -44.12
N ASP A 145 6.15 -7.50 -43.58
CA ASP A 145 5.79 -8.34 -42.42
C ASP A 145 5.86 -9.84 -42.79
N SER A 146 7.03 -10.34 -43.18
CA SER A 146 7.24 -11.77 -43.37
C SER A 146 8.64 -12.22 -42.94
N LEU A 147 8.68 -13.15 -41.99
CA LEU A 147 9.91 -13.86 -41.66
C LEU A 147 10.12 -14.97 -42.68
N LYS A 148 11.31 -15.04 -43.27
CA LYS A 148 11.73 -16.09 -44.20
C LYS A 148 13.06 -16.68 -43.73
N LEU A 149 13.13 -18.00 -43.64
CA LEU A 149 14.25 -18.75 -43.08
C LEU A 149 14.64 -19.88 -44.02
N LYS A 150 15.95 -20.12 -44.15
CA LYS A 150 16.52 -21.20 -44.95
C LYS A 150 17.46 -22.04 -44.10
N LEU A 151 17.40 -23.35 -44.31
CA LEU A 151 18.30 -24.31 -43.68
C LEU A 151 19.39 -24.74 -44.66
N GLU A 152 20.62 -24.86 -44.16
CA GLU A 152 21.81 -25.09 -44.97
C GLU A 152 22.09 -26.57 -45.26
N THR A 153 22.49 -26.85 -46.50
CA THR A 153 22.98 -28.17 -46.92
C THR A 153 24.49 -28.30 -46.62
N PRO A 154 25.03 -29.48 -46.28
CA PRO A 154 24.41 -30.80 -46.35
C PRO A 154 23.76 -31.28 -45.04
N VAL A 155 23.78 -30.49 -43.97
CA VAL A 155 23.21 -30.91 -42.66
C VAL A 155 21.72 -31.19 -42.80
N PHE A 156 21.02 -30.39 -43.59
CA PHE A 156 19.63 -30.61 -43.94
C PHE A 156 19.53 -31.10 -45.39
N ALA A 157 18.65 -32.09 -45.63
CA ALA A 157 18.55 -32.77 -46.92
C ALA A 157 18.09 -31.86 -48.09
N THR A 158 17.48 -30.71 -47.79
CA THR A 158 16.94 -29.79 -48.78
C THR A 158 17.18 -28.35 -48.37
N ASN A 159 17.66 -27.52 -49.31
CA ASN A 159 17.70 -26.06 -49.14
C ASN A 159 16.28 -25.48 -49.32
N THR A 160 15.40 -25.75 -48.36
CA THR A 160 14.01 -25.32 -48.35
C THR A 160 13.86 -23.99 -47.61
N GLU A 161 13.12 -23.07 -48.22
CA GLU A 161 12.72 -21.81 -47.62
C GLU A 161 11.38 -21.96 -46.90
N PHE A 162 11.31 -21.45 -45.68
CA PHE A 162 10.12 -21.44 -44.84
C PHE A 162 9.76 -20.01 -44.52
N SER A 163 8.46 -19.70 -44.56
CA SER A 163 8.00 -18.34 -44.31
C SER A 163 6.61 -18.28 -43.70
N TYR A 164 6.31 -17.16 -43.04
CA TYR A 164 4.97 -16.83 -42.58
C TYR A 164 4.72 -15.31 -42.68
N PRO A 165 3.47 -14.87 -42.90
CA PRO A 165 3.10 -13.47 -42.99
C PRO A 165 2.85 -12.92 -41.58
N GLY A 166 3.92 -12.64 -40.85
CA GLY A 166 3.89 -11.94 -39.58
C GLY A 166 5.24 -11.32 -39.25
N LYS A 167 5.41 -10.86 -38.01
CA LYS A 167 6.53 -10.00 -37.61
C LYS A 167 7.89 -10.62 -37.94
N LYS A 168 8.74 -9.84 -38.61
CA LYS A 168 10.16 -10.15 -38.83
C LYS A 168 10.94 -9.79 -37.55
N TYR A 169 10.91 -10.70 -36.58
CA TYR A 169 11.52 -10.55 -35.27
C TYR A 169 12.69 -11.54 -35.14
N GLU A 170 13.83 -11.15 -35.69
CA GLU A 170 15.04 -11.95 -35.80
C GLU A 170 16.30 -11.09 -35.60
N GLY A 171 17.41 -11.73 -35.25
CA GLY A 171 18.76 -11.16 -35.33
C GLY A 171 19.64 -11.98 -36.26
N SER A 172 20.93 -11.67 -36.33
CA SER A 172 21.86 -12.32 -37.27
C SER A 172 23.31 -12.27 -36.78
N PHE A 173 24.08 -13.29 -37.18
CA PHE A 173 25.51 -13.40 -36.89
C PHE A 173 26.33 -12.90 -38.10
N TYR A 174 27.08 -11.81 -37.92
CA TYR A 174 27.81 -11.16 -39.01
C TYR A 174 29.26 -11.62 -39.10
N LYS A 175 29.90 -11.83 -37.96
CA LYS A 175 31.26 -12.36 -37.87
C LYS A 175 31.21 -13.65 -37.08
N ILE A 176 31.70 -14.71 -37.72
CA ILE A 176 31.81 -16.05 -37.16
C ILE A 176 33.17 -16.62 -37.53
N ASP A 177 33.80 -17.35 -36.61
CA ASP A 177 35.01 -18.14 -36.91
C ASP A 177 34.57 -19.42 -37.63
N SER A 178 34.81 -19.48 -38.95
CA SER A 178 34.44 -20.63 -39.79
C SER A 178 35.21 -21.92 -39.46
N GLY A 179 36.30 -21.83 -38.70
CA GLY A 179 37.02 -23.00 -38.19
C GLY A 179 36.36 -23.65 -36.98
N LYS A 180 35.51 -22.91 -36.25
CA LYS A 180 34.86 -23.37 -35.01
C LYS A 180 33.33 -23.44 -35.11
N THR A 181 32.75 -22.77 -36.10
CA THR A 181 31.32 -22.58 -36.25
C THR A 181 30.81 -23.26 -37.51
N ILE A 182 29.73 -24.03 -37.37
CA ILE A 182 28.99 -24.60 -38.50
C ILE A 182 27.72 -23.77 -38.69
N VAL A 183 27.51 -23.23 -39.89
CA VAL A 183 26.28 -22.51 -40.23
C VAL A 183 25.20 -23.52 -40.59
N LEU A 184 24.08 -23.46 -39.89
CA LEU A 184 22.94 -24.37 -40.05
C LEU A 184 21.76 -23.70 -40.75
N GLY A 185 21.66 -22.36 -40.69
CA GLY A 185 20.59 -21.63 -41.33
C GLY A 185 20.90 -20.15 -41.54
N ARG A 186 20.13 -19.56 -42.47
CA ARG A 186 20.24 -18.17 -42.89
C ARG A 186 18.87 -17.51 -43.00
N ASN A 187 18.83 -16.19 -42.86
CA ASN A 187 17.64 -15.39 -43.16
C ASN A 187 17.49 -15.10 -44.66
N ASP A 188 16.47 -14.32 -45.03
CA ASP A 188 16.22 -13.88 -46.42
C ASP A 188 17.38 -13.10 -47.05
N ARG A 189 18.18 -12.40 -46.24
CA ARG A 189 19.38 -11.67 -46.67
C ARG A 189 20.59 -12.58 -46.88
N GLY A 190 20.48 -13.88 -46.63
CA GLY A 190 21.60 -14.82 -46.70
C GLY A 190 22.59 -14.67 -45.54
N ILE A 191 22.22 -13.99 -44.47
CA ILE A 191 23.06 -13.81 -43.27
C ILE A 191 22.79 -14.97 -42.30
N PRO A 192 23.82 -15.59 -41.69
CA PRO A 192 23.62 -16.66 -40.72
C PRO A 192 22.71 -16.23 -39.56
N ASN A 193 21.74 -17.07 -39.24
CA ASN A 193 20.85 -16.89 -38.08
C ASN A 193 20.70 -18.16 -37.25
N PHE A 194 21.28 -19.28 -37.69
CA PHE A 194 21.33 -20.52 -36.93
C PHE A 194 22.72 -21.13 -37.07
N ILE A 195 23.40 -21.33 -35.96
CA ILE A 195 24.78 -21.82 -35.92
C ILE A 195 24.97 -22.92 -34.87
N GLN A 196 25.94 -23.79 -35.10
CA GLN A 196 26.44 -24.78 -34.16
C GLN A 196 27.90 -24.46 -33.79
N LEU A 197 28.20 -24.55 -32.50
CA LEU A 197 29.51 -24.33 -31.92
C LEU A 197 29.87 -25.57 -31.10
N ASN A 198 30.87 -26.32 -31.55
CA ASN A 198 31.29 -27.55 -30.87
C ASN A 198 32.20 -27.22 -29.68
N LYS A 199 31.94 -27.84 -28.52
CA LYS A 199 32.76 -27.66 -27.32
C LYS A 199 32.86 -28.99 -26.56
N GLY A 200 34.06 -29.56 -26.49
CA GLY A 200 34.26 -30.89 -25.89
C GLY A 200 33.48 -31.96 -26.64
N SER A 201 32.72 -32.78 -25.92
CA SER A 201 31.88 -33.85 -26.49
C SER A 201 30.46 -33.40 -26.85
N GLY A 202 30.08 -32.16 -26.51
CA GLY A 202 28.75 -31.59 -26.74
C GLY A 202 28.75 -30.47 -27.76
N SER A 203 27.63 -29.74 -27.85
CA SER A 203 27.51 -28.59 -28.75
C SER A 203 26.54 -27.54 -28.24
N PHE A 204 26.86 -26.28 -28.54
CA PHE A 204 25.93 -25.16 -28.49
C PHE A 204 25.26 -24.99 -29.84
N PHE A 205 23.96 -24.73 -29.83
CA PHE A 205 23.15 -24.39 -30.99
C PHE A 205 22.50 -23.03 -30.73
N LEU A 206 22.82 -22.02 -31.52
CA LEU A 206 22.30 -20.65 -31.33
C LEU A 206 21.40 -20.29 -32.51
N HIS A 207 20.11 -20.07 -32.24
CA HIS A 207 19.12 -19.69 -33.23
C HIS A 207 18.57 -18.29 -32.94
N ALA A 208 18.85 -17.35 -33.85
CA ALA A 208 18.63 -15.90 -33.73
C ALA A 208 17.22 -15.43 -34.15
N ALA A 209 16.33 -16.33 -34.56
CA ALA A 209 14.96 -16.01 -34.94
C ALA A 209 13.94 -16.73 -34.02
N PRO A 210 13.56 -16.15 -32.87
CA PRO A 210 12.72 -16.84 -31.89
C PRO A 210 11.29 -17.07 -32.36
N LEU A 211 10.76 -16.20 -33.24
CA LEU A 211 9.42 -16.38 -33.80
C LEU A 211 9.30 -17.58 -34.75
N ALA A 212 10.41 -18.18 -35.19
CA ALA A 212 10.41 -19.45 -35.91
C ALA A 212 9.82 -20.61 -35.07
N PHE A 213 9.83 -20.48 -33.75
CA PHE A 213 9.30 -21.46 -32.80
C PHE A 213 7.89 -21.09 -32.30
N SER A 214 7.35 -19.95 -32.78
CA SER A 214 6.03 -19.48 -32.34
C SER A 214 4.90 -20.37 -32.82
N ASN A 215 3.79 -20.33 -32.08
CA ASN A 215 2.55 -21.00 -32.46
C ASN A 215 2.13 -20.61 -33.89
N TYR A 216 2.25 -19.34 -34.24
CA TYR A 216 1.86 -18.86 -35.55
C TYR A 216 2.79 -19.38 -36.66
N PHE A 217 4.11 -19.34 -36.45
CA PHE A 217 5.05 -19.86 -37.44
C PHE A 217 4.86 -21.36 -37.65
N ILE A 218 4.85 -22.16 -36.59
CA ILE A 218 4.78 -23.63 -36.68
C ILE A 218 3.48 -24.09 -37.34
N LEU A 219 2.34 -23.48 -36.97
CA LEU A 219 1.02 -23.84 -37.50
C LEU A 219 0.77 -23.30 -38.92
N HIS A 220 1.64 -22.45 -39.45
CA HIS A 220 1.47 -21.88 -40.77
C HIS A 220 1.95 -22.85 -41.87
N LYS A 221 1.03 -23.25 -42.75
CA LYS A 221 1.29 -24.14 -43.91
C LYS A 221 2.03 -25.42 -43.48
N ASN A 222 3.28 -25.59 -43.88
CA ASN A 222 4.09 -26.77 -43.65
C ASN A 222 5.36 -26.45 -42.82
N ASN A 223 5.33 -25.33 -42.08
CA ASN A 223 6.45 -24.86 -41.27
C ASN A 223 6.73 -25.76 -40.06
N VAL A 224 5.83 -26.68 -39.70
CA VAL A 224 6.14 -27.74 -38.73
C VAL A 224 7.39 -28.53 -39.12
N ARG A 225 7.66 -28.72 -40.43
CA ARG A 225 8.88 -29.37 -40.91
C ARG A 225 10.14 -28.57 -40.61
N TYR A 226 10.07 -27.24 -40.59
CA TYR A 226 11.20 -26.41 -40.18
C TYR A 226 11.58 -26.71 -38.73
N TYR A 227 10.58 -26.75 -37.85
CA TYR A 227 10.77 -27.05 -36.43
C TYR A 227 11.35 -28.47 -36.23
N GLU A 228 10.81 -29.47 -36.93
CA GLU A 228 11.33 -30.84 -36.93
C GLU A 228 12.79 -30.92 -37.40
N GLN A 229 13.12 -30.22 -38.51
CA GLN A 229 14.47 -30.20 -39.06
C GLN A 229 15.43 -29.48 -38.12
N VAL A 230 15.10 -28.29 -37.64
CA VAL A 230 15.95 -27.51 -36.72
C VAL A 230 16.28 -28.29 -35.45
N LEU A 231 15.32 -29.00 -34.86
CA LEU A 231 15.58 -29.81 -33.67
C LEU A 231 16.23 -31.16 -33.97
N SER A 232 16.23 -31.64 -35.22
CA SER A 232 16.91 -32.88 -35.60
C SER A 232 18.44 -32.83 -35.46
N VAL A 233 19.01 -31.65 -35.28
CA VAL A 233 20.44 -31.47 -34.95
C VAL A 233 20.80 -32.06 -33.59
N LEU A 234 19.81 -32.16 -32.70
CA LEU A 234 19.96 -32.82 -31.41
C LEU A 234 19.89 -34.34 -31.59
N PRO A 235 20.80 -35.11 -30.98
CA PRO A 235 20.77 -36.57 -31.10
C PRO A 235 19.47 -37.19 -30.58
N LYS A 236 18.93 -38.15 -31.34
CA LYS A 236 17.76 -38.93 -30.90
C LYS A 236 18.01 -39.81 -29.67
N SER A 237 19.29 -39.99 -29.30
CA SER A 237 19.70 -40.73 -28.11
C SER A 237 19.46 -39.98 -26.81
N ILE A 238 19.18 -38.67 -26.84
CA ILE A 238 19.01 -37.85 -25.64
C ILE A 238 17.97 -38.46 -24.70
N ASN A 239 18.29 -38.52 -23.41
CA ASN A 239 17.43 -39.12 -22.37
C ASN A 239 16.57 -38.09 -21.62
N LYS A 240 17.00 -36.83 -21.56
CA LYS A 240 16.31 -35.74 -20.88
C LYS A 240 16.44 -34.45 -21.65
N ILE A 241 15.32 -33.74 -21.77
CA ILE A 241 15.27 -32.40 -22.36
C ILE A 241 14.69 -31.46 -21.32
N LEU A 242 15.41 -30.40 -21.01
CA LEU A 242 14.91 -29.32 -20.16
C LEU A 242 14.55 -28.11 -21.02
N TRP A 243 13.29 -27.69 -20.99
CA TRP A 243 12.85 -26.41 -21.53
C TRP A 243 12.92 -25.34 -20.44
N ASN A 244 13.78 -24.35 -20.62
CA ASN A 244 14.05 -23.35 -19.61
C ASN A 244 13.75 -21.92 -20.12
N GLU A 245 12.96 -21.19 -19.34
CA GLU A 245 12.52 -19.81 -19.62
C GLU A 245 13.19 -18.77 -18.70
N TYR A 246 14.34 -19.10 -18.09
CA TYR A 246 15.03 -18.23 -17.14
C TYR A 246 15.34 -16.85 -17.76
N TYR A 247 15.90 -16.82 -18.96
CA TYR A 247 16.28 -15.57 -19.65
C TYR A 247 15.09 -14.75 -20.17
N LEU A 248 13.87 -15.30 -20.22
CA LEU A 248 12.65 -14.49 -20.44
C LEU A 248 12.24 -13.73 -19.17
N LEU A 249 12.72 -14.15 -18.00
CA LEU A 249 12.36 -13.60 -16.69
C LEU A 249 13.53 -12.88 -16.01
N LYS A 250 14.77 -13.13 -16.45
CA LYS A 250 15.97 -12.46 -15.95
C LYS A 250 15.79 -10.94 -16.15
N PRO A 251 15.85 -10.14 -15.07
CA PRO A 251 15.80 -8.70 -15.19
C PRO A 251 17.01 -8.22 -16.01
N GLN A 252 16.77 -7.54 -17.13
CA GLN A 252 17.83 -7.05 -18.04
C GLN A 252 18.66 -5.88 -17.45
N ASN A 253 18.35 -5.43 -16.23
CA ASN A 253 19.08 -4.37 -15.56
C ASN A 253 19.21 -4.72 -14.06
N PRO A 254 20.39 -5.17 -13.60
CA PRO A 254 20.65 -5.30 -12.17
C PRO A 254 20.65 -3.94 -11.45
N ASN A 255 20.88 -2.85 -12.19
CA ASN A 255 20.85 -1.47 -11.68
C ASN A 255 19.44 -0.85 -11.62
N ASP A 256 18.40 -1.57 -12.08
CA ASP A 256 17.03 -1.21 -11.72
C ASP A 256 16.80 -1.71 -10.29
N ASN A 257 17.36 -0.97 -9.32
CA ASN A 257 17.11 -1.09 -7.88
C ASN A 257 15.65 -0.75 -7.52
N ASN A 258 14.70 -1.09 -8.39
CA ASN A 258 13.38 -1.47 -7.96
C ASN A 258 13.51 -2.90 -7.45
N ASP A 259 13.97 -3.05 -6.20
CA ASP A 259 13.52 -4.15 -5.35
C ASP A 259 12.05 -4.43 -5.70
N PRO A 260 11.64 -5.69 -5.92
CA PRO A 260 10.28 -5.99 -6.33
C PRO A 260 9.36 -5.42 -5.26
N ASN A 261 8.84 -4.22 -5.54
CA ASN A 261 8.04 -3.49 -4.60
C ASN A 261 6.78 -4.33 -4.56
N TRP A 262 6.66 -5.15 -3.53
CA TRP A 262 5.62 -6.17 -3.43
C TRP A 262 4.24 -5.54 -3.65
N LEU A 263 4.10 -4.27 -3.27
CA LEU A 263 2.97 -3.40 -3.57
C LEU A 263 2.71 -3.21 -5.08
N GLY A 264 3.75 -2.95 -5.89
CA GLY A 264 3.65 -2.87 -7.35
C GLY A 264 3.25 -4.19 -8.01
N ALA A 265 3.81 -5.31 -7.54
CA ALA A 265 3.41 -6.64 -8.00
C ALA A 265 1.94 -6.93 -7.66
N LEU A 266 1.47 -6.54 -6.47
CA LEU A 266 0.07 -6.69 -6.05
C LEU A 266 -0.87 -5.76 -6.85
N MET A 267 -0.42 -4.53 -7.14
CA MET A 267 -1.14 -3.55 -7.97
C MET A 267 -1.23 -3.92 -9.46
N SER A 268 -0.44 -4.89 -9.92
CA SER A 268 -0.50 -5.40 -11.30
C SER A 268 -1.76 -6.23 -11.57
N TYR A 269 -2.40 -6.77 -10.53
CA TYR A 269 -3.66 -7.49 -10.65
C TYR A 269 -4.85 -6.51 -10.69
N PRO A 270 -5.62 -6.45 -11.79
CA PRO A 270 -6.71 -5.49 -11.93
C PRO A 270 -7.75 -5.57 -10.80
N SER A 271 -8.09 -6.79 -10.37
CA SER A 271 -9.07 -7.03 -9.30
C SER A 271 -8.61 -6.50 -7.95
N PHE A 272 -7.32 -6.63 -7.63
CA PHE A 272 -6.75 -6.13 -6.37
C PHE A 272 -6.69 -4.60 -6.36
N LYS A 273 -6.30 -3.99 -7.48
CA LYS A 273 -6.29 -2.53 -7.65
C LYS A 273 -7.67 -1.92 -7.43
N TRP A 274 -8.72 -2.47 -8.06
CA TRP A 274 -10.09 -1.99 -7.86
C TRP A 274 -10.60 -2.27 -6.45
N GLY A 275 -10.23 -3.40 -5.84
CA GLY A 275 -10.55 -3.70 -4.45
C GLY A 275 -9.98 -2.66 -3.47
N LEU A 276 -8.72 -2.27 -3.64
CA LEU A 276 -8.09 -1.21 -2.84
C LEU A 276 -8.74 0.15 -3.05
N ILE A 277 -9.06 0.51 -4.29
CA ILE A 277 -9.74 1.78 -4.60
C ILE A 277 -11.11 1.82 -3.91
N ILE A 278 -11.92 0.77 -4.05
CA ILE A 278 -13.24 0.68 -3.43
C ILE A 278 -13.12 0.69 -1.90
N GLY A 279 -12.16 -0.03 -1.33
CA GLY A 279 -11.89 -0.04 0.11
C GLY A 279 -11.53 1.35 0.64
N ALA A 280 -10.62 2.05 -0.03
CA ALA A 280 -10.25 3.41 0.32
C ALA A 280 -11.43 4.39 0.21
N LEU A 281 -12.25 4.27 -0.84
CA LEU A 281 -13.44 5.10 -1.05
C LEU A 281 -14.50 4.82 0.03
N THR A 282 -14.66 3.57 0.43
CA THR A 282 -15.57 3.16 1.52
C THR A 282 -15.10 3.70 2.86
N LEU A 283 -13.80 3.62 3.14
CA LEU A 283 -13.20 4.19 4.36
C LEU A 283 -13.36 5.71 4.40
N ALA A 284 -13.08 6.39 3.29
CA ALA A 284 -13.30 7.83 3.17
C ALA A 284 -14.76 8.20 3.43
N PHE A 285 -15.70 7.44 2.84
CA PHE A 285 -17.13 7.65 3.07
C PHE A 285 -17.52 7.40 4.53
N PHE A 286 -16.98 6.35 5.16
CA PHE A 286 -17.21 6.06 6.58
C PHE A 286 -16.73 7.21 7.49
N VAL A 287 -15.55 7.76 7.24
CA VAL A 287 -15.01 8.90 7.99
C VAL A 287 -15.88 10.15 7.77
N LEU A 288 -16.25 10.45 6.53
CA LEU A 288 -17.12 11.59 6.20
C LEU A 288 -18.49 11.50 6.89
N LEU A 289 -19.07 10.30 6.96
CA LEU A 289 -20.31 10.06 7.71
C LEU A 289 -20.10 10.21 9.23
N GLY A 290 -18.96 9.73 9.74
CA GLY A 290 -18.58 9.84 11.16
C GLY A 290 -18.26 11.27 11.61
N MET A 291 -17.88 12.16 10.68
CA MET A 291 -17.70 13.59 10.92
C MET A 291 -19.02 14.35 11.14
N ARG A 292 -20.17 13.73 10.85
CA ARG A 292 -21.47 14.33 11.15
C ARG A 292 -21.61 14.43 12.67
N ARG A 293 -21.59 15.68 13.16
CA ARG A 293 -21.45 16.07 14.58
C ARG A 293 -22.21 15.16 15.54
N ARG A 294 -21.49 14.49 16.43
CA ARG A 294 -22.06 13.92 17.66
C ARG A 294 -22.38 15.07 18.62
N GLN A 295 -23.59 15.06 19.19
CA GLN A 295 -24.05 16.09 20.12
C GLN A 295 -23.11 16.13 21.34
N ARG A 296 -22.69 17.32 21.78
CA ARG A 296 -21.76 17.46 22.92
C ARG A 296 -22.41 16.91 24.19
N LEU A 297 -21.65 16.20 25.02
CA LEU A 297 -22.09 15.82 26.38
C LEU A 297 -22.47 17.09 27.14
N ILE A 298 -23.64 17.07 27.78
CA ILE A 298 -24.09 18.16 28.66
C ILE A 298 -23.20 18.11 29.92
N PRO A 299 -22.46 19.19 30.26
CA PRO A 299 -21.63 19.21 31.46
C PRO A 299 -22.50 19.13 32.72
N LEU A 300 -22.02 18.41 33.73
CA LEU A 300 -22.67 18.32 35.04
C LEU A 300 -22.55 19.67 35.76
N TYR A 301 -23.68 20.31 36.06
CA TYR A 301 -23.72 21.57 36.81
C TYR A 301 -23.56 21.28 38.32
N GLU A 302 -22.54 21.85 38.96
CA GLU A 302 -22.36 21.73 40.42
C GLU A 302 -23.37 22.60 41.17
N LYS A 303 -23.89 22.08 42.30
CA LYS A 303 -24.85 22.82 43.12
C LYS A 303 -24.18 24.07 43.71
N PRO A 304 -24.87 25.22 43.79
CA PRO A 304 -24.33 26.42 44.41
C PRO A 304 -24.00 26.17 45.88
N LYS A 305 -22.81 26.59 46.31
CA LYS A 305 -22.36 26.54 47.72
C LYS A 305 -22.85 27.81 48.44
N ASN A 306 -22.96 27.73 49.76
CA ASN A 306 -23.41 28.86 50.58
C ASN A 306 -22.22 29.80 50.88
N ASP A 307 -21.92 30.68 49.94
CA ASP A 307 -20.78 31.61 50.02
C ASP A 307 -20.90 32.59 51.20
N SER A 308 -22.12 32.88 51.67
CA SER A 308 -22.33 33.73 52.85
C SER A 308 -21.77 33.10 54.12
N LEU A 309 -21.92 31.78 54.29
CA LEU A 309 -21.38 31.07 55.46
C LEU A 309 -19.84 31.08 55.45
N ASP A 310 -19.24 30.90 54.28
CA ASP A 310 -17.79 30.90 54.14
C ASP A 310 -17.19 32.30 54.34
N PHE A 311 -17.90 33.34 53.90
CA PHE A 311 -17.53 34.73 54.21
C PHE A 311 -17.54 35.01 55.73
N VAL A 312 -18.62 34.63 56.43
CA VAL A 312 -18.72 34.84 57.89
C VAL A 312 -17.62 34.09 58.65
N LYS A 313 -17.33 32.85 58.27
CA LYS A 313 -16.23 32.07 58.86
C LYS A 313 -14.87 32.74 58.64
N THR A 314 -14.63 33.24 57.44
CA THR A 314 -13.37 33.90 57.08
C THR A 314 -13.18 35.19 57.87
N LEU A 315 -14.23 36.00 57.96
CA LEU A 315 -14.21 37.22 58.75
C LEU A 315 -14.02 36.94 60.24
N GLY A 316 -14.71 35.92 60.78
CA GLY A 316 -14.56 35.48 62.18
C GLY A 316 -13.13 35.06 62.50
N ARG A 317 -12.49 34.28 61.63
CA ARG A 317 -11.06 33.90 61.79
C ARG A 317 -10.14 35.12 61.82
N LEU A 318 -10.37 36.10 60.94
CA LEU A 318 -9.56 37.31 60.90
C LEU A 318 -9.60 38.08 62.24
N TYR A 319 -10.77 38.21 62.85
CA TYR A 319 -10.89 38.86 64.16
C TYR A 319 -10.30 38.03 65.30
N TYR A 320 -10.46 36.70 65.25
CA TYR A 320 -9.85 35.79 66.22
C TYR A 320 -8.32 35.84 66.19
N ASP A 321 -7.73 35.81 64.99
CA ASP A 321 -6.27 35.83 64.82
C ASP A 321 -5.64 37.17 65.22
N ARG A 322 -6.35 38.28 64.98
CA ARG A 322 -5.87 39.62 65.34
C ARG A 322 -5.84 39.87 66.86
N ARG A 323 -6.67 39.16 67.64
CA ARG A 323 -6.80 39.27 69.12
C ARG A 323 -6.98 40.71 69.64
N ASP A 324 -7.55 41.59 68.81
CA ASP A 324 -7.85 42.97 69.17
C ASP A 324 -9.25 43.04 69.81
N HIS A 325 -9.33 42.55 71.05
CA HIS A 325 -10.58 42.43 71.80
C HIS A 325 -11.25 43.78 72.03
N ARG A 326 -10.48 44.86 72.19
CA ARG A 326 -11.00 46.22 72.31
C ARG A 326 -11.69 46.67 71.03
N ASN A 327 -11.06 46.47 69.87
CA ASN A 327 -11.69 46.83 68.59
C ASN A 327 -13.01 46.09 68.36
N LEU A 328 -13.05 44.80 68.71
CA LEU A 328 -14.25 43.98 68.57
C LEU A 328 -15.34 44.43 69.55
N ALA A 329 -15.01 44.64 70.83
CA ALA A 329 -15.94 45.18 71.83
C ALA A 329 -16.53 46.51 71.39
N THR A 330 -15.71 47.48 70.95
CA THR A 330 -16.19 48.79 70.47
C THR A 330 -17.17 48.67 69.31
N LYS A 331 -16.93 47.72 68.39
CA LYS A 331 -17.86 47.45 67.28
C LYS A 331 -19.17 46.83 67.76
N MET A 332 -19.12 45.94 68.75
CA MET A 332 -20.31 45.36 69.37
C MET A 332 -21.12 46.42 70.11
N VAL A 333 -20.46 47.34 70.83
CA VAL A 333 -21.12 48.51 71.46
C VAL A 333 -21.82 49.35 70.40
N ALA A 334 -21.12 49.72 69.32
CA ALA A 334 -21.70 50.52 68.24
C ALA A 334 -22.92 49.83 67.61
N TYR A 335 -22.85 48.52 67.37
CA TYR A 335 -23.96 47.72 66.85
C TYR A 335 -25.13 47.67 67.83
N PHE A 336 -24.86 47.47 69.12
CA PHE A 336 -25.89 47.47 70.16
C PHE A 336 -26.60 48.81 70.30
N LEU A 337 -25.84 49.91 70.36
CA LEU A 337 -26.42 51.26 70.43
C LEU A 337 -27.23 51.58 69.17
N GLU A 338 -26.77 51.14 67.99
CA GLU A 338 -27.56 51.26 66.75
C GLU A 338 -28.86 50.45 66.82
N HIS A 339 -28.81 49.23 67.35
CA HIS A 339 -30.00 48.42 67.57
C HIS A 339 -30.99 49.11 68.52
N VAL A 340 -30.49 49.65 69.64
CA VAL A 340 -31.33 50.37 70.61
C VAL A 340 -31.95 51.62 69.98
N ARG A 341 -31.16 52.39 69.23
CA ARG A 341 -31.62 53.58 68.51
C ARG A 341 -32.66 53.25 67.44
N SER A 342 -32.44 52.19 66.66
CA SER A 342 -33.31 51.81 65.55
C SER A 342 -34.61 51.13 66.01
N LYS A 343 -34.56 50.23 67.01
CA LYS A 343 -35.70 49.47 67.53
C LYS A 343 -36.50 50.24 68.56
N TYR A 344 -35.85 50.79 69.60
CA TYR A 344 -36.52 51.47 70.72
C TYR A 344 -36.64 52.99 70.55
N LYS A 345 -36.07 53.54 69.47
CA LYS A 345 -36.10 54.98 69.16
C LYS A 345 -35.58 55.84 70.31
N LEU A 346 -34.51 55.39 70.95
CA LEU A 346 -33.85 56.11 72.05
C LEU A 346 -32.58 56.82 71.55
N PRO A 347 -32.33 58.07 71.97
CA PRO A 347 -31.06 58.73 71.71
C PRO A 347 -29.95 58.04 72.51
N THR A 348 -28.86 57.67 71.84
CA THR A 348 -27.72 56.96 72.45
C THR A 348 -26.48 57.84 72.60
N HIS A 349 -26.68 59.17 72.70
CA HIS A 349 -25.59 60.14 72.82
C HIS A 349 -25.10 60.29 74.27
N THR A 350 -26.01 60.16 75.24
CA THR A 350 -25.71 60.14 76.67
C THR A 350 -26.30 58.87 77.28
N LEU A 351 -25.50 58.14 78.04
CA LEU A 351 -25.86 56.84 78.63
C LEU A 351 -26.03 57.01 80.15
N ASP A 352 -26.98 57.87 80.52
CA ASP A 352 -27.25 58.29 81.90
C ASP A 352 -28.38 57.43 82.53
N GLU A 353 -28.69 57.64 83.82
CA GLU A 353 -29.76 56.90 84.53
C GLU A 353 -31.11 56.94 83.83
N GLU A 354 -31.47 58.09 83.22
CA GLU A 354 -32.71 58.24 82.47
C GLU A 354 -32.74 57.33 81.22
N PHE A 355 -31.58 57.09 80.60
CA PHE A 355 -31.45 56.17 79.46
C PHE A 355 -31.67 54.73 79.91
N ILE A 356 -31.09 54.32 81.05
CA ILE A 356 -31.26 52.97 81.61
C ILE A 356 -32.74 52.70 81.91
N GLN A 357 -33.42 53.63 82.57
CA GLN A 357 -34.85 53.50 82.88
C GLN A 357 -35.72 53.46 81.61
N SER A 358 -35.42 54.32 80.64
CA SER A 358 -36.13 54.36 79.35
C SER A 358 -35.94 53.07 78.55
N LEU A 359 -34.72 52.52 78.56
CA LEU A 359 -34.40 51.28 77.88
C LEU A 359 -35.07 50.09 78.58
N HIS A 360 -35.03 50.03 79.91
CA HIS A 360 -35.75 49.02 80.69
C HIS A 360 -37.25 49.03 80.36
N PHE A 361 -37.89 50.21 80.43
CA PHE A 361 -39.33 50.33 80.20
C PHE A 361 -39.74 49.96 78.77
N LYS A 362 -38.94 50.33 77.77
CA LYS A 362 -39.24 50.04 76.36
C LYS A 362 -38.88 48.63 75.91
N SER A 363 -37.82 48.04 76.49
CA SER A 363 -37.36 46.70 76.13
C SER A 363 -38.02 45.59 76.96
N GLY A 364 -38.51 45.91 78.16
CA GLY A 364 -39.00 44.92 79.13
C GLY A 364 -37.91 44.09 79.80
N TYR A 365 -36.63 44.36 79.50
CA TYR A 365 -35.48 43.63 80.05
C TYR A 365 -35.13 44.14 81.46
N PRO A 366 -34.78 43.29 82.45
CA PRO A 366 -34.57 43.72 83.83
C PRO A 366 -33.64 44.92 83.99
N GLU A 367 -34.00 45.87 84.86
CA GLU A 367 -33.24 47.10 85.08
C GLU A 367 -31.79 46.80 85.50
N GLN A 368 -31.59 45.85 86.41
CA GLN A 368 -30.25 45.47 86.90
C GLN A 368 -29.35 44.96 85.77
N GLU A 369 -29.89 44.15 84.86
CA GLU A 369 -29.12 43.62 83.72
C GLU A 369 -28.87 44.68 82.65
N THR A 370 -29.83 45.59 82.46
CA THR A 370 -29.66 46.75 81.56
C THR A 370 -28.55 47.66 82.08
N ARG A 371 -28.54 47.93 83.40
CA ARG A 371 -27.50 48.70 84.09
C ARG A 371 -26.12 48.06 83.93
N ASN A 372 -26.01 46.74 84.13
CA ASN A 372 -24.76 46.00 83.93
C ASN A 372 -24.20 46.16 82.50
N ILE A 373 -25.07 46.13 81.48
CA ILE A 373 -24.66 46.33 80.08
C ILE A 373 -24.10 47.75 79.89
N ILE A 374 -24.79 48.78 80.39
CA ILE A 374 -24.35 50.18 80.24
C ILE A 374 -23.05 50.46 81.01
N GLU A 375 -22.89 49.92 82.21
CA GLU A 375 -21.64 50.01 82.98
C GLU A 375 -20.47 49.33 82.25
N THR A 376 -20.74 48.17 81.63
CA THR A 376 -19.73 47.47 80.81
C THR A 376 -19.36 48.31 79.58
N ILE A 377 -20.32 48.98 78.93
CA ILE A 377 -20.06 49.90 77.81
C ILE A 377 -19.16 51.07 78.24
N HIS A 378 -19.45 51.70 79.39
CA HIS A 378 -18.61 52.77 79.95
C HIS A 378 -17.18 52.29 80.24
N THR A 379 -17.05 51.07 80.75
CA THR A 379 -15.76 50.41 81.00
C THR A 379 -14.99 50.18 79.69
N ILE A 380 -15.64 49.67 78.64
CA ILE A 380 -15.04 49.43 77.31
C ILE A 380 -14.52 50.73 76.69
N HIS A 381 -15.21 51.86 76.89
CA HIS A 381 -14.78 53.17 76.37
C HIS A 381 -13.59 53.76 77.13
N THR A 382 -13.48 53.47 78.44
CA THR A 382 -12.47 54.07 79.32
C THR A 382 -11.17 53.26 79.35
N VAL A 383 -11.26 51.93 79.26
CA VAL A 383 -10.11 51.03 79.42
C VAL A 383 -9.32 50.85 78.12
N ASN A 384 -8.00 50.74 78.22
CA ASN A 384 -7.11 50.59 77.06
C ASN A 384 -6.96 49.16 76.54
N PHE A 385 -7.25 48.16 77.37
CA PHE A 385 -7.12 46.73 77.07
C PHE A 385 -8.29 45.94 77.65
N ILE A 386 -8.81 44.96 76.89
CA ILE A 386 -9.92 44.10 77.31
C ILE A 386 -9.47 42.65 77.20
N THR A 387 -9.73 41.86 78.23
CA THR A 387 -9.43 40.43 78.25
C THR A 387 -10.47 39.62 77.48
N ASP A 388 -10.09 38.43 77.01
CA ASP A 388 -11.01 37.53 76.28
C ASP A 388 -12.23 37.12 77.14
N ALA A 389 -12.04 36.95 78.45
CA ALA A 389 -13.11 36.66 79.40
C ALA A 389 -14.11 37.82 79.54
N GLU A 390 -13.63 39.06 79.60
CA GLU A 390 -14.49 40.27 79.65
C GLU A 390 -15.27 40.45 78.34
N LEU A 391 -14.61 40.24 77.19
CA LEU A 391 -15.26 40.30 75.88
C LEU A 391 -16.34 39.21 75.75
N GLY A 392 -16.04 37.98 76.15
CA GLY A 392 -17.00 36.87 76.13
C GLY A 392 -18.19 37.10 77.07
N SER A 393 -17.94 37.68 78.25
CA SER A 393 -19.01 38.09 79.18
C SER A 393 -19.90 39.17 78.58
N PHE A 394 -19.31 40.21 77.99
CA PHE A 394 -20.05 41.27 77.32
C PHE A 394 -20.89 40.75 76.15
N HIS A 395 -20.32 39.87 75.31
CA HIS A 395 -21.07 39.22 74.24
C HIS A 395 -22.30 38.47 74.76
N ARG A 396 -22.13 37.69 75.84
CA ARG A 396 -23.21 36.94 76.46
C ARG A 396 -24.31 37.85 77.00
N GLN A 397 -23.95 38.98 77.62
CA GLN A 397 -24.93 39.96 78.07
C GLN A 397 -25.74 40.55 76.90
N LEU A 398 -25.09 40.87 75.78
CA LEU A 398 -25.79 41.36 74.58
C LEU A 398 -26.70 40.29 73.96
N GLU A 399 -26.24 39.04 73.85
CA GLU A 399 -27.07 37.93 73.34
C GLU A 399 -28.30 37.69 74.22
N LEU A 400 -28.15 37.72 75.55
CA LEU A 400 -29.27 37.60 76.47
C LEU A 400 -30.27 38.76 76.30
N PHE A 401 -29.79 39.97 76.04
CA PHE A 401 -30.65 41.09 75.71
C PHE A 401 -31.41 40.85 74.39
N TYR A 402 -30.74 40.41 73.32
CA TYR A 402 -31.36 40.17 72.02
C TYR A 402 -32.35 38.99 71.99
N GLN A 403 -32.14 37.96 72.82
CA GLN A 403 -33.05 36.82 72.89
C GLN A 403 -34.33 37.13 73.68
N ASN A 404 -34.24 38.02 74.67
CA ASN A 404 -35.35 38.34 75.57
C ASN A 404 -36.11 39.62 75.18
N THR A 405 -35.69 40.33 74.13
CA THR A 405 -36.32 41.59 73.68
C THR A 405 -36.48 41.64 72.17
#